data_AF-K3X7L5-F1
#
_entry.id   AF-K3X7L5-F1
#
_cell.length_a   1.000
_cell.length_b   1.000
_cell.length_c   1.000
_cell.angle_alpha   90.00
_cell.angle_beta   90.00
_cell.angle_gamma   90.00
#
_symmetry.space_group_name_H-M   'P 1'
#
loop_
_entity.id
_entity.type
_entity.pdbx_description
1 polymer ?
#
loop_
_entity_poly.entity_id
_entity_poly.type
_entity_poly.pdbx_seq_one_letter_code
_entity_poly.pdbx_strand_id
1 'polypeptide(L)'
;MHPRYTVAACVALLAASGRAQTCSRKTTALTSECNDLCYDGRPCIAYSSNTSTSDTNLTSCVKTEFSKCVLDADGACVYECFTNGPSDFVTSGSVQFSAYTFLIPFGTLKSERETKWNESEQDEWEANEDTTRDETASLPSKSNNVLQSIESLNFLQATKKVTIAGGNSSTEGQRGKVAMLSIAPQLLGSQTQLEAVTLANVEFSQPPQSTFPTQLKNFSMVNCLISAYPEDLLSMTALENLDLSKNYLKDYPVKFSLSQLRTLNLSTNSMTSFEGNFPNLTTLDLSDNSFSTIPEKVFAMRKLKNLYLWTNSFSNVAFTQAQVEFLRNLTGATETKAAGGHGSRSGARARP
;
A
#
# COMPACT_ATOMS: atom_id res chain seq x y z
N MET A 1 17.00 -2.94 80.19
CA MET A 1 17.62 -2.69 78.87
C MET A 1 16.62 -3.10 77.80
N HIS A 2 16.01 -2.13 77.12
CA HIS A 2 15.62 -2.10 75.70
C HIS A 2 14.52 -1.03 75.49
N PRO A 3 14.68 -0.10 74.52
CA PRO A 3 13.84 1.08 74.38
C PRO A 3 12.77 0.97 73.28
N ARG A 4 11.75 1.84 73.42
CA ARG A 4 10.96 2.60 72.41
C ARG A 4 10.60 1.95 71.08
N TYR A 5 9.34 2.07 70.65
CA TYR A 5 9.00 2.68 69.35
C TYR A 5 7.66 3.42 69.43
N THR A 6 7.72 4.75 69.36
CA THR A 6 6.60 5.66 69.07
C THR A 6 6.37 5.66 67.56
N VAL A 7 5.15 5.38 67.12
CA VAL A 7 4.76 5.43 65.70
C VAL A 7 4.49 6.90 65.34
N ALA A 8 5.38 7.49 64.53
CA ALA A 8 5.15 8.78 63.90
C ALA A 8 4.41 8.57 62.58
N ALA A 9 3.21 9.13 62.45
CA ALA A 9 2.47 9.18 61.20
C ALA A 9 3.11 10.22 60.27
N CYS A 10 3.77 9.77 59.21
CA CYS A 10 4.14 10.64 58.09
C CYS A 10 2.94 10.82 57.17
N VAL A 11 2.36 12.02 57.17
CA VAL A 11 1.46 12.49 56.10
C VAL A 11 2.35 12.80 54.89
N ALA A 12 2.36 11.90 53.90
CA ALA A 12 2.98 12.17 52.62
C ALA A 12 2.07 13.12 51.82
N LEU A 13 2.48 14.38 51.68
CA LEU A 13 1.96 15.24 50.63
C LEU A 13 2.34 14.65 49.27
N LEU A 14 1.35 14.17 48.51
CA LEU A 14 1.47 13.90 47.09
C LEU A 14 1.68 15.23 46.37
N ALA A 15 2.94 15.62 46.17
CA ALA A 15 3.27 16.60 45.16
C ALA A 15 3.00 15.96 43.80
N ALA A 16 1.94 16.41 43.12
CA ALA A 16 1.71 16.12 41.72
C ALA A 16 2.86 16.76 40.91
N SER A 17 3.92 15.98 40.67
CA SER A 17 4.92 16.33 39.68
C SER A 17 4.31 16.10 38.30
N GLY A 18 3.62 17.12 37.79
CA GLY A 18 3.36 17.24 36.37
C GLY A 18 4.71 17.30 35.65
N ARG A 19 5.21 16.14 35.21
CA ARG A 19 6.30 16.12 34.22
C ARG A 19 5.67 16.62 32.93
N ALA A 20 6.06 17.83 32.51
CA ALA A 20 5.80 18.29 31.16
C ALA A 20 6.28 17.22 30.19
N GLN A 21 5.36 16.61 29.45
CA GLN A 21 5.68 15.60 28.46
C GLN A 21 6.40 16.30 27.31
N THR A 22 7.71 16.10 27.17
CA THR A 22 8.44 16.62 26.02
C THR A 22 8.17 15.75 24.80
N CYS A 23 7.82 16.35 23.66
CA CYS A 23 7.71 15.62 22.40
C CYS A 23 9.06 14.99 22.07
N SER A 24 9.13 13.66 22.08
CA SER A 24 10.37 12.91 21.88
C SER A 24 10.51 12.32 20.47
N ARG A 25 9.51 12.57 19.59
CA ARG A 25 9.44 12.00 18.25
C ARG A 25 10.49 12.62 17.32
N LYS A 26 11.33 11.78 16.74
CA LYS A 26 12.42 12.21 15.85
C LYS A 26 11.95 12.50 14.42
N THR A 27 10.90 11.81 13.97
CA THR A 27 10.37 11.92 12.60
C THR A 27 8.86 12.13 12.63
N THR A 28 8.37 12.85 11.63
CA THR A 28 6.93 12.98 11.38
C THR A 28 6.41 11.69 10.74
N ALA A 29 5.43 11.05 11.38
CA ALA A 29 4.97 9.73 10.95
C ALA A 29 3.45 9.60 10.95
N LEU A 30 2.96 8.71 10.08
CA LEU A 30 1.63 8.13 10.20
C LEU A 30 1.70 7.02 11.26
N THR A 31 0.90 7.15 12.32
CA THR A 31 0.97 6.25 13.47
C THR A 31 -0.41 6.04 14.08
N SER A 32 -0.56 4.97 14.86
CA SER A 32 -1.74 4.77 15.72
C SER A 32 -1.52 5.28 17.15
N GLU A 33 -0.32 5.75 17.49
CA GLU A 33 -0.01 6.35 18.79
C GLU A 33 -0.40 7.83 18.83
N CYS A 34 -1.71 8.09 18.84
CA CYS A 34 -2.29 9.44 18.74
C CYS A 34 -2.57 10.12 20.10
N ASN A 35 -1.98 9.60 21.19
CA ASN A 35 -2.13 10.09 22.57
C ASN A 35 -3.59 10.27 23.03
N ASP A 36 -4.48 9.38 22.59
CA ASP A 36 -5.94 9.42 22.85
C ASP A 36 -6.64 10.72 22.39
N LEU A 37 -6.01 11.50 21.50
CA LEU A 37 -6.56 12.76 20.98
C LEU A 37 -7.37 12.58 19.69
N CYS A 38 -7.08 11.51 18.94
CA CYS A 38 -7.76 11.18 17.69
C CYS A 38 -8.76 10.03 17.91
N TYR A 39 -9.68 9.86 16.96
CA TYR A 39 -10.68 8.80 17.03
C TYR A 39 -10.04 7.40 17.07
N ASP A 40 -10.58 6.52 17.91
CA ASP A 40 -10.08 5.16 18.09
C ASP A 40 -9.94 4.38 16.78
N GLY A 41 -8.81 3.68 16.65
CA GLY A 41 -8.47 2.85 15.50
C GLY A 41 -8.33 3.63 14.20
N ARG A 42 -8.06 4.94 14.28
CA ARG A 42 -7.66 5.78 13.15
C ARG A 42 -6.23 6.26 13.33
N PRO A 43 -5.35 5.92 12.38
CA PRO A 43 -4.04 6.52 12.33
C PRO A 43 -4.11 8.04 12.20
N CYS A 44 -3.13 8.73 12.79
CA CYS A 44 -2.94 10.17 12.71
C CYS A 44 -1.53 10.48 12.23
N ILE A 45 -1.29 11.74 11.85
CA ILE A 45 0.08 12.23 11.70
C ILE A 45 0.57 12.71 13.06
N ALA A 46 1.63 12.12 13.58
CA ALA A 46 2.34 12.63 14.74
C ALA A 46 3.61 13.35 14.26
N TYR A 47 3.69 14.66 14.53
CA TYR A 47 4.79 15.51 14.07
C TYR A 47 6.03 15.34 14.95
N SER A 48 7.21 15.57 14.35
CA SER A 48 8.48 15.54 15.08
C SER A 48 8.62 16.68 16.12
N SER A 49 9.52 16.52 17.08
CA SER A 49 9.82 17.53 18.10
C SER A 49 10.44 18.83 17.57
N ASN A 50 11.01 18.79 16.35
CA ASN A 50 11.70 19.93 15.73
C ASN A 50 10.78 20.81 14.88
N THR A 51 9.52 20.39 14.69
CA THR A 51 8.50 21.24 14.07
C THR A 51 8.13 22.33 15.08
N SER A 52 8.48 23.59 14.78
CA SER A 52 8.43 24.71 15.72
C SER A 52 7.08 24.84 16.42
N THR A 53 7.02 24.46 17.71
CA THR A 53 5.86 24.60 18.60
C THR A 53 5.77 26.00 19.22
N SER A 54 6.61 26.95 18.80
CA SER A 54 6.69 28.29 19.40
C SER A 54 5.60 29.26 18.95
N ASP A 55 4.80 28.91 17.95
CA ASP A 55 3.71 29.75 17.48
C ASP A 55 2.39 28.98 17.51
N THR A 56 1.35 29.65 17.97
CA THR A 56 -0.06 29.29 17.76
C THR A 56 -0.44 29.13 16.28
N ASN A 57 0.49 29.40 15.36
CA ASN A 57 0.47 29.00 13.97
C ASN A 57 1.17 27.63 13.79
N LEU A 58 0.37 26.57 13.76
CA LEU A 58 0.73 25.23 13.30
C LEU A 58 1.10 25.25 11.79
N THR A 59 2.18 25.93 11.40
CA THR A 59 2.57 26.11 9.99
C THR A 59 2.82 24.80 9.26
N SER A 60 3.19 23.74 9.97
CA SER A 60 3.36 22.38 9.43
C SER A 60 2.06 21.56 9.38
N CYS A 61 1.10 21.84 10.27
CA CYS A 61 -0.19 21.16 10.33
C CYS A 61 -1.28 22.10 9.81
N VAL A 62 -1.48 22.06 8.49
CA VAL A 62 -2.53 22.83 7.83
C VAL A 62 -3.84 22.08 7.97
N LYS A 63 -4.80 22.67 8.68
CA LYS A 63 -6.16 22.12 8.81
C LYS A 63 -6.80 22.01 7.42
N THR A 64 -7.38 20.85 7.14
CA THR A 64 -8.20 20.65 5.96
C THR A 64 -9.65 20.37 6.37
N GLU A 65 -10.58 20.27 5.42
CA GLU A 65 -11.95 19.84 5.71
C GLU A 65 -11.99 18.45 6.37
N PHE A 66 -10.99 17.59 6.08
CA PHE A 66 -10.90 16.21 6.55
C PHE A 66 -9.81 15.97 7.59
N SER A 67 -9.17 17.04 8.09
CA SER A 67 -8.13 16.92 9.09
C SER A 67 -8.18 18.01 10.15
N LYS A 68 -7.97 17.60 11.41
CA LYS A 68 -7.91 18.48 12.56
C LYS A 68 -6.58 18.34 13.26
N CYS A 69 -5.87 19.46 13.35
CA CYS A 69 -4.67 19.57 14.17
C CYS A 69 -5.07 19.68 15.65
N VAL A 70 -4.49 18.83 16.48
CA VAL A 70 -4.69 18.77 17.92
C VAL A 70 -3.34 18.79 18.63
N LEU A 71 -3.32 19.39 19.81
CA LEU A 71 -2.17 19.42 20.70
C LEU A 71 -2.43 18.48 21.87
N ASP A 72 -1.37 17.92 22.44
CA ASP A 72 -1.47 17.27 23.74
C ASP A 72 -1.75 18.29 24.87
N ALA A 73 -2.03 17.78 26.07
CA ALA A 73 -2.44 18.60 27.21
C ALA A 73 -1.41 19.69 27.56
N ASP A 74 -0.13 19.42 27.33
CA ASP A 74 0.98 20.34 27.61
C ASP A 74 1.33 21.26 26.42
N GLY A 75 0.68 21.07 25.27
CA GLY A 75 0.98 21.84 24.04
C GLY A 75 2.32 21.49 23.39
N ALA A 76 2.97 20.41 23.81
CA ALA A 76 4.30 20.01 23.41
C ALA A 76 4.30 19.17 22.13
N CYS A 77 3.26 18.36 21.90
CA CYS A 77 3.16 17.47 20.74
C CYS A 77 2.02 17.90 19.82
N VAL A 78 2.28 17.86 18.51
CA VAL A 78 1.29 18.15 17.47
C VAL A 78 0.85 16.85 16.80
N TYR A 79 -0.45 16.68 16.65
CA TYR A 79 -1.05 15.59 15.90
C TYR A 79 -2.05 16.13 14.87
N GLU A 80 -2.18 15.43 13.75
CA GLU A 80 -3.24 15.65 12.77
C GLU A 80 -4.15 14.43 12.72
N CYS A 81 -5.35 14.60 13.25
CA CYS A 81 -6.38 13.58 13.20
C CYS A 81 -7.17 13.70 11.90
N PHE A 82 -7.47 12.58 11.25
CA PHE A 82 -8.29 12.57 10.04
C PHE A 82 -9.75 12.19 10.34
N THR A 83 -10.68 12.86 9.66
CA THR A 83 -12.11 12.49 9.59
C THR A 83 -12.39 11.81 8.23
N ASN A 84 -13.40 10.94 8.14
CA ASN A 84 -13.72 10.26 6.88
C ASN A 84 -14.93 10.92 6.20
N GLY A 85 -14.71 12.05 5.52
CA GLY A 85 -15.74 12.60 4.66
C GLY A 85 -16.96 13.18 5.39
N PRO A 86 -17.89 13.82 4.65
CA PRO A 86 -19.12 14.41 5.20
C PRO A 86 -20.15 13.38 5.73
N SER A 87 -19.97 12.09 5.47
CA SER A 87 -20.87 11.00 5.89
C SER A 87 -20.49 10.31 7.22
N ASP A 88 -19.50 10.83 7.96
CA ASP A 88 -19.19 10.40 9.33
C ASP A 88 -20.24 10.82 10.36
N PHE A 89 -21.25 11.61 9.96
CA PHE A 89 -22.37 12.03 10.79
C PHE A 89 -23.65 11.28 10.40
N VAL A 90 -23.79 10.03 10.82
CA VAL A 90 -25.12 9.57 11.21
C VAL A 90 -25.19 9.68 12.73
N THR A 91 -25.85 10.76 13.15
CA THR A 91 -26.33 10.99 14.51
C THR A 91 -26.91 9.67 15.03
N SER A 92 -26.28 9.05 16.03
CA SER A 92 -26.64 7.76 16.68
C SER A 92 -26.17 6.42 16.09
N GLY A 93 -25.09 6.38 15.30
CA GLY A 93 -24.41 5.09 15.05
C GLY A 93 -23.17 5.23 14.20
N SER A 94 -22.02 4.83 14.74
CA SER A 94 -20.76 4.75 14.00
C SER A 94 -20.97 3.98 12.69
N VAL A 95 -20.74 4.61 11.54
CA VAL A 95 -20.59 3.85 10.30
C VAL A 95 -19.39 2.93 10.51
N GLN A 96 -19.61 1.62 10.50
CA GLN A 96 -18.52 0.66 10.52
C GLN A 96 -17.65 0.90 9.29
N PHE A 97 -16.44 1.43 9.47
CA PHE A 97 -15.48 1.56 8.38
C PHE A 97 -14.99 0.17 8.03
N SER A 98 -15.51 -0.40 6.94
CA SER A 98 -14.93 -1.63 6.39
C SER A 98 -13.62 -1.37 5.64
N ALA A 99 -13.31 -0.11 5.30
CA ALA A 99 -12.15 0.25 4.51
C ALA A 99 -11.50 1.56 5.00
N TYR A 100 -10.16 1.60 4.99
CA TYR A 100 -9.33 2.78 5.26
C TYR A 100 -8.40 3.02 4.08
N THR A 101 -8.32 4.27 3.61
CA THR A 101 -7.42 4.67 2.53
C THR A 101 -6.61 5.88 2.97
N PHE A 102 -5.29 5.84 2.74
CA PHE A 102 -4.39 6.96 3.01
C PHE A 102 -3.53 7.26 1.78
N LEU A 103 -3.52 8.52 1.37
CA LEU A 103 -2.78 8.99 0.20
C LEU A 103 -1.52 9.76 0.62
N ILE A 104 -0.46 9.62 -0.17
CA ILE A 104 0.83 10.26 0.08
C ILE A 104 1.21 11.06 -1.16
N PRO A 105 0.64 12.28 -1.33
CA PRO A 105 0.96 13.16 -2.44
C PRO A 105 2.46 13.33 -2.66
N PHE A 106 2.90 13.22 -3.90
CA PHE A 106 4.30 13.41 -4.23
C PHE A 106 4.65 14.89 -4.10
N GLY A 107 5.64 15.16 -3.25
CA GLY A 107 6.27 16.45 -3.11
C GLY A 107 7.59 16.49 -3.88
N THR A 108 8.53 17.26 -3.33
CA THR A 108 9.87 17.46 -3.88
C THR A 108 10.84 16.32 -3.57
N LEU A 109 10.51 15.44 -2.62
CA LEU A 109 11.34 14.28 -2.30
C LEU A 109 11.16 13.18 -3.35
N LYS A 110 12.27 12.85 -4.03
CA LYS A 110 12.38 11.86 -5.11
C LYS A 110 13.01 10.57 -4.61
N SER A 111 12.54 9.42 -5.08
CA SER A 111 13.21 8.13 -4.84
C SER A 111 14.53 8.05 -5.61
N GLU A 112 15.45 7.16 -5.20
CA GLU A 112 16.70 6.96 -5.94
C GLU A 112 16.47 6.62 -7.42
N ARG A 113 15.37 5.91 -7.71
CA ARG A 113 15.00 5.58 -9.08
C ARG A 113 14.54 6.82 -9.85
N GLU A 114 13.70 7.64 -9.25
CA GLU A 114 13.21 8.88 -9.86
C GLU A 114 14.36 9.86 -10.15
N THR A 115 15.37 9.93 -9.28
CA THR A 115 16.54 10.80 -9.53
C THR A 115 17.36 10.40 -10.78
N LYS A 116 17.14 9.19 -11.31
CA LYS A 116 17.84 8.64 -12.49
C LYS A 116 16.97 8.67 -13.75
N TRP A 117 15.77 9.23 -13.68
CA TRP A 117 14.89 9.37 -14.83
C TRP A 117 15.52 10.26 -15.90
N ASN A 118 15.31 9.87 -17.16
CA ASN A 118 15.62 10.71 -18.31
C ASN A 118 14.48 11.73 -18.57
N GLU A 119 14.73 12.70 -19.46
CA GLU A 119 13.77 13.76 -19.79
C GLU A 119 12.42 13.20 -20.27
N SER A 120 12.41 12.14 -21.08
CA SER A 120 11.16 11.52 -21.56
C SER A 120 10.35 10.89 -20.43
N GLU A 121 11.00 10.25 -19.45
CA GLU A 121 10.31 9.67 -18.29
C GLU A 121 9.70 10.76 -17.40
N GLN A 122 10.40 11.88 -17.25
CA GLN A 122 9.94 13.04 -16.49
C GLN A 122 8.76 13.73 -17.20
N ASP A 123 8.85 13.96 -18.52
CA ASP A 123 7.79 14.58 -19.32
C ASP A 123 6.51 13.73 -19.33
N GLU A 124 6.65 12.40 -19.45
CA GLU A 124 5.52 11.48 -19.37
C GLU A 124 4.82 11.54 -18.01
N TRP A 125 5.58 11.71 -16.93
CA TRP A 125 5.02 11.88 -15.58
C TRP A 125 4.23 13.16 -15.47
N GLU A 126 4.83 14.29 -15.84
CA GLU A 126 4.19 15.60 -15.73
C GLU A 126 2.90 15.67 -16.58
N ALA A 127 2.91 15.08 -17.77
CA ALA A 127 1.72 14.98 -18.62
C ALA A 127 0.61 14.11 -18.00
N ASN A 128 0.99 13.01 -17.33
CA ASN A 128 0.02 12.12 -16.69
C ASN A 128 -0.54 12.74 -15.41
N GLU A 129 0.29 13.36 -14.57
CA GLU A 129 -0.08 13.94 -13.28
C GLU A 129 -1.22 14.94 -13.41
N ASP A 130 -1.17 15.83 -14.42
CA ASP A 130 -2.22 16.83 -14.70
C ASP A 130 -3.59 16.20 -15.02
N THR A 131 -3.60 14.96 -15.49
CA THR A 131 -4.82 14.22 -15.83
C THR A 131 -5.25 13.20 -14.77
N THR A 132 -4.39 12.94 -13.78
CA THR A 132 -4.72 11.99 -12.71
C THR A 132 -5.82 12.53 -11.83
N ARG A 133 -6.72 11.64 -11.40
CA ARG A 133 -7.79 12.04 -10.49
C ARG A 133 -7.19 12.39 -9.12
N ASP A 134 -7.41 13.63 -8.68
CA ASP A 134 -7.04 14.04 -7.33
C ASP A 134 -8.14 13.66 -6.32
N GLU A 135 -7.86 12.65 -5.49
CA GLU A 135 -8.72 12.15 -4.43
C GLU A 135 -8.36 12.75 -3.05
N THR A 136 -7.30 13.57 -2.95
CA THR A 136 -6.78 14.14 -1.68
C THR A 136 -7.76 15.09 -1.00
N ALA A 137 -8.66 15.69 -1.78
CA ALA A 137 -9.76 16.49 -1.28
C ALA A 137 -10.89 15.64 -0.65
N SER A 138 -10.82 14.31 -0.68
CA SER A 138 -11.87 13.43 -0.15
C SER A 138 -11.37 12.28 0.71
N LEU A 139 -10.04 12.12 0.80
CA LEU A 139 -9.38 11.04 1.51
C LEU A 139 -8.26 11.59 2.42
N PRO A 140 -8.00 10.94 3.56
CA PRO A 140 -6.84 11.23 4.40
C PRO A 140 -5.56 11.24 3.57
N SER A 141 -4.79 12.33 3.66
CA SER A 141 -3.57 12.47 2.88
C SER A 141 -2.52 13.30 3.60
N LYS A 142 -1.25 12.99 3.34
CA LYS A 142 -0.12 13.84 3.74
C LYS A 142 1.04 13.67 2.79
N SER A 143 1.53 14.77 2.23
CA SER A 143 2.63 14.74 1.27
C SER A 143 3.90 14.15 1.89
N ASN A 144 4.67 13.41 1.08
CA ASN A 144 5.99 12.92 1.47
C ASN A 144 7.03 14.04 1.71
N ASN A 145 6.74 15.31 1.39
CA ASN A 145 7.55 16.43 1.87
C ASN A 145 7.55 16.59 3.40
N VAL A 146 6.46 16.14 4.04
CA VAL A 146 6.24 16.25 5.48
C VAL A 146 6.30 14.87 6.15
N LEU A 147 5.66 13.87 5.54
CA LEU A 147 5.60 12.51 6.04
C LEU A 147 6.90 11.76 5.75
N GLN A 148 7.59 11.32 6.81
CA GLN A 148 8.89 10.64 6.70
C GLN A 148 8.80 9.14 6.94
N SER A 149 7.82 8.69 7.73
CA SER A 149 7.67 7.28 8.07
C SER A 149 6.22 6.84 8.29
N ILE A 150 5.96 5.55 8.15
CA ILE A 150 4.72 4.90 8.58
C ILE A 150 5.08 3.85 9.62
N GLU A 151 4.55 4.02 10.82
CA GLU A 151 4.72 3.10 11.94
C GLU A 151 3.73 1.94 11.84
N SER A 152 3.86 0.95 12.73
CA SER A 152 2.85 -0.11 12.82
C SER A 152 1.48 0.48 13.08
N LEU A 153 0.49 0.09 12.28
CA LEU A 153 -0.85 0.65 12.31
C LEU A 153 -1.84 -0.33 12.93
N ASN A 154 -2.72 0.22 13.78
CA ASN A 154 -3.81 -0.47 14.43
C ASN A 154 -5.13 0.11 13.98
N PHE A 155 -6.06 -0.77 13.65
CA PHE A 155 -7.40 -0.41 13.20
C PHE A 155 -8.48 -1.02 14.07
N LEU A 156 -9.68 -0.46 14.01
CA LEU A 156 -10.86 -1.07 14.61
C LEU A 156 -11.11 -2.47 14.04
N GLN A 157 -11.76 -3.34 14.82
CA GLN A 157 -12.13 -4.70 14.39
C GLN A 157 -13.06 -4.74 13.16
N ALA A 158 -13.81 -3.65 12.95
CA ALA A 158 -14.67 -3.47 11.79
C ALA A 158 -13.90 -3.22 10.49
N THR A 159 -12.66 -2.73 10.56
CA THR A 159 -11.83 -2.46 9.37
C THR A 159 -11.42 -3.76 8.73
N LYS A 160 -11.81 -3.96 7.47
CA LYS A 160 -11.50 -5.16 6.67
C LYS A 160 -10.53 -4.88 5.53
N LYS A 161 -10.38 -3.62 5.12
CA LYS A 161 -9.57 -3.22 3.98
C LYS A 161 -8.70 -2.04 4.33
N VAL A 162 -7.43 -2.09 3.93
CA VAL A 162 -6.48 -0.97 4.09
C VAL A 162 -5.79 -0.71 2.76
N THR A 163 -5.79 0.55 2.34
CA THR A 163 -5.08 1.05 1.18
C THR A 163 -4.12 2.15 1.61
N ILE A 164 -2.85 2.04 1.25
CA ILE A 164 -1.84 3.09 1.40
C ILE A 164 -1.25 3.32 0.01
N ALA A 165 -1.43 4.52 -0.53
CA ALA A 165 -1.03 4.84 -1.89
C ALA A 165 -0.18 6.11 -1.96
N GLY A 166 0.96 6.05 -2.65
CA GLY A 166 1.70 7.25 -3.08
C GLY A 166 0.99 7.94 -4.24
N GLY A 167 1.03 9.27 -4.22
CA GLY A 167 0.33 10.14 -5.16
C GLY A 167 -1.02 10.63 -4.66
N ASN A 168 -1.78 11.23 -5.57
CA ASN A 168 -3.08 11.85 -5.28
C ASN A 168 -4.26 10.91 -5.56
N SER A 169 -4.00 9.68 -6.02
CA SER A 169 -5.00 8.69 -6.42
C SER A 169 -4.67 7.33 -5.79
N SER A 170 -5.71 6.60 -5.40
CA SER A 170 -5.56 5.24 -4.84
C SER A 170 -5.28 4.16 -5.89
N THR A 171 -5.47 4.45 -7.18
CA THR A 171 -5.39 3.44 -8.26
C THR A 171 -4.42 3.78 -9.39
N GLU A 172 -3.99 5.04 -9.49
CA GLU A 172 -3.15 5.53 -10.58
C GLU A 172 -1.69 5.71 -10.14
N GLY A 173 -0.75 5.57 -11.08
CA GLY A 173 0.67 5.71 -10.78
C GLY A 173 1.57 5.31 -11.96
N GLN A 174 2.65 6.07 -12.16
CA GLN A 174 3.69 5.75 -13.12
C GLN A 174 4.70 4.82 -12.49
N ARG A 175 5.03 3.73 -13.20
CA ARG A 175 6.03 2.76 -12.75
C ARG A 175 7.34 3.49 -12.44
N GLY A 176 7.86 3.31 -11.23
CA GLY A 176 9.07 3.96 -10.75
C GLY A 176 8.84 5.22 -9.91
N LYS A 177 7.70 5.90 -10.06
CA LYS A 177 7.31 7.05 -9.22
C LYS A 177 6.69 6.52 -7.93
N VAL A 178 7.35 6.75 -6.81
CA VAL A 178 6.92 6.25 -5.51
C VAL A 178 7.15 7.27 -4.41
N ALA A 179 6.37 7.16 -3.34
CA ALA A 179 6.56 7.96 -2.15
C ALA A 179 7.72 7.35 -1.35
N MET A 180 8.83 8.10 -1.27
CA MET A 180 9.99 7.71 -0.49
C MET A 180 9.73 7.96 1.00
N LEU A 181 9.62 6.88 1.77
CA LEU A 181 9.38 6.93 3.22
C LEU A 181 9.84 5.63 3.90
N SER A 182 10.10 5.71 5.21
CA SER A 182 10.45 4.55 6.02
C SER A 182 9.19 3.82 6.49
N ILE A 183 9.01 2.55 6.11
CA ILE A 183 7.86 1.72 6.48
C ILE A 183 8.26 0.73 7.57
N ALA A 184 7.49 0.65 8.64
CA ALA A 184 7.72 -0.29 9.73
C ALA A 184 7.69 -1.75 9.24
N PRO A 185 8.63 -2.62 9.68
CA PRO A 185 8.67 -4.02 9.27
C PRO A 185 7.42 -4.83 9.61
N GLN A 186 6.66 -4.44 10.64
CA GLN A 186 5.41 -5.08 11.07
C GLN A 186 4.17 -4.21 10.80
N LEU A 187 4.20 -3.43 9.71
CA LEU A 187 3.21 -2.40 9.37
C LEU A 187 1.76 -2.79 9.73
N LEU A 188 1.30 -3.96 9.27
CA LEU A 188 -0.05 -4.49 9.52
C LEU A 188 -0.03 -5.91 10.10
N GLY A 189 1.13 -6.45 10.49
CA GLY A 189 1.29 -7.87 10.81
C GLY A 189 0.36 -8.40 11.92
N SER A 190 -0.03 -7.54 12.86
CA SER A 190 -0.97 -7.87 13.95
C SER A 190 -2.45 -7.76 13.57
N GLN A 191 -2.78 -7.21 12.39
CA GLN A 191 -4.14 -6.84 11.98
C GLN A 191 -4.88 -8.02 11.32
N THR A 192 -5.11 -9.06 12.12
CA THR A 192 -5.73 -10.33 11.74
C THR A 192 -7.18 -10.23 11.24
N GLN A 193 -7.85 -9.11 11.48
CA GLN A 193 -9.21 -8.84 11.02
C GLN A 193 -9.29 -8.45 9.55
N LEU A 194 -8.16 -8.07 8.93
CA LEU A 194 -8.10 -7.58 7.56
C LEU A 194 -8.30 -8.71 6.54
N GLU A 195 -9.09 -8.41 5.51
CA GLU A 195 -9.33 -9.28 4.36
C GLU A 195 -8.65 -8.77 3.08
N ALA A 196 -8.35 -7.47 3.02
CA ALA A 196 -7.69 -6.84 1.88
C ALA A 196 -6.63 -5.81 2.31
N VAL A 197 -5.46 -5.87 1.67
CA VAL A 197 -4.39 -4.87 1.84
C VAL A 197 -3.87 -4.45 0.47
N THR A 198 -3.78 -3.15 0.25
CA THR A 198 -3.25 -2.54 -0.98
C THR A 198 -2.17 -1.52 -0.64
N LEU A 199 -0.96 -1.75 -1.12
CA LEU A 199 0.16 -0.82 -1.08
C LEU A 199 0.43 -0.42 -2.53
N ALA A 200 0.35 0.86 -2.85
CA ALA A 200 0.56 1.35 -4.20
C ALA A 200 1.56 2.50 -4.21
N ASN A 201 2.50 2.51 -5.17
CA ASN A 201 3.42 3.63 -5.38
C ASN A 201 4.22 4.01 -4.11
N VAL A 202 4.67 3.03 -3.33
CA VAL A 202 5.46 3.25 -2.10
C VAL A 202 6.72 2.40 -2.13
N GLU A 203 7.84 2.94 -1.66
CA GLU A 203 9.11 2.23 -1.77
C GLU A 203 9.30 1.13 -0.71
N PHE A 204 9.74 -0.05 -1.14
CA PHE A 204 10.28 -1.09 -0.27
C PHE A 204 11.71 -1.46 -0.71
N SER A 205 12.69 -1.12 0.11
CA SER A 205 14.11 -1.41 -0.16
C SER A 205 14.45 -2.89 0.02
N GLN A 206 13.66 -3.62 0.82
CA GLN A 206 13.78 -5.05 1.06
C GLN A 206 12.41 -5.72 0.93
N PRO A 207 12.36 -7.01 0.56
CA PRO A 207 11.12 -7.77 0.56
C PRO A 207 10.47 -7.76 1.95
N PRO A 208 9.18 -7.42 2.05
CA PRO A 208 8.46 -7.45 3.32
C PRO A 208 8.47 -8.85 3.94
N GLN A 209 8.73 -8.90 5.24
CA GLN A 209 8.73 -10.11 6.06
C GLN A 209 8.07 -9.81 7.41
N SER A 210 7.04 -10.57 7.75
CA SER A 210 6.13 -10.33 8.88
C SER A 210 5.46 -8.94 8.86
N THR A 211 5.28 -8.37 7.67
CA THR A 211 4.76 -7.01 7.47
C THR A 211 3.24 -6.99 7.37
N PHE A 212 2.66 -8.04 6.78
CA PHE A 212 1.24 -8.13 6.50
C PHE A 212 0.58 -9.33 7.20
N PRO A 213 -0.73 -9.27 7.49
CA PRO A 213 -1.46 -10.40 8.04
C PRO A 213 -1.58 -11.52 7.00
N THR A 214 -1.66 -12.78 7.45
CA THR A 214 -1.58 -13.96 6.57
C THR A 214 -2.93 -14.48 6.10
N GLN A 215 -4.04 -14.05 6.72
CA GLN A 215 -5.41 -14.44 6.35
C GLN A 215 -6.03 -13.64 5.19
N LEU A 216 -5.24 -12.82 4.50
CA LEU A 216 -5.74 -11.96 3.43
C LEU A 216 -6.34 -12.78 2.28
N LYS A 217 -7.46 -12.27 1.75
CA LYS A 217 -8.06 -12.76 0.49
C LYS A 217 -7.61 -11.92 -0.70
N ASN A 218 -7.31 -10.64 -0.49
CA ASN A 218 -6.85 -9.73 -1.52
C ASN A 218 -5.56 -9.05 -1.05
N PHE A 219 -4.51 -9.17 -1.84
CA PHE A 219 -3.23 -8.54 -1.53
C PHE A 219 -2.66 -7.88 -2.77
N SER A 220 -2.26 -6.62 -2.62
CA SER A 220 -1.76 -5.82 -3.71
C SER A 220 -0.54 -5.03 -3.25
N MET A 221 0.55 -5.15 -4.00
CA MET A 221 1.74 -4.31 -3.89
C MET A 221 2.09 -3.81 -5.29
N VAL A 222 1.46 -2.72 -5.72
CA VAL A 222 1.60 -2.19 -7.08
C VAL A 222 2.65 -1.10 -7.08
N ASN A 223 3.60 -1.16 -8.02
CA ASN A 223 4.63 -0.13 -8.16
C ASN A 223 5.36 0.15 -6.83
N CYS A 224 5.77 -0.91 -6.14
CA CYS A 224 6.46 -0.82 -4.85
C CYS A 224 7.99 -0.93 -4.96
N LEU A 225 8.50 -0.84 -6.19
CA LEU A 225 9.91 -1.06 -6.56
C LEU A 225 10.49 -2.43 -6.19
N ILE A 226 9.65 -3.40 -5.83
CA ILE A 226 10.15 -4.71 -5.38
C ILE A 226 10.75 -5.50 -6.54
N SER A 227 11.89 -6.15 -6.27
CA SER A 227 12.57 -7.07 -7.20
C SER A 227 12.59 -8.52 -6.71
N ALA A 228 12.11 -8.75 -5.49
CA ALA A 228 11.86 -10.05 -4.91
C ALA A 228 10.50 -10.04 -4.20
N TYR A 229 9.87 -11.20 -4.13
CA TYR A 229 8.53 -11.36 -3.58
C TYR A 229 8.53 -11.23 -2.06
N PRO A 230 7.47 -10.65 -1.47
CA PRO A 230 7.28 -10.65 -0.01
C PRO A 230 7.30 -12.06 0.55
N GLU A 231 8.04 -12.27 1.64
CA GLU A 231 8.08 -13.59 2.29
C GLU A 231 6.74 -13.95 2.94
N ASP A 232 5.93 -12.94 3.28
CA ASP A 232 4.58 -13.11 3.83
C ASP A 232 3.68 -13.97 2.92
N LEU A 233 3.90 -13.92 1.60
CA LEU A 233 3.17 -14.75 0.63
C LEU A 233 3.32 -16.26 0.88
N LEU A 234 4.38 -16.71 1.54
CA LEU A 234 4.54 -18.13 1.92
C LEU A 234 3.42 -18.62 2.83
N SER A 235 2.83 -17.72 3.63
CA SER A 235 1.83 -18.05 4.64
C SER A 235 0.40 -17.62 4.24
N MET A 236 0.23 -16.91 3.12
CA MET A 236 -1.07 -16.40 2.67
C MET A 236 -1.94 -17.46 1.97
N THR A 237 -2.29 -18.52 2.70
CA THR A 237 -3.00 -19.69 2.15
C THR A 237 -4.45 -19.42 1.72
N ALA A 238 -5.06 -18.34 2.23
CA ALA A 238 -6.42 -17.90 1.90
C ALA A 238 -6.49 -16.93 0.70
N LEU A 239 -5.35 -16.61 0.08
CA LEU A 239 -5.28 -15.56 -0.93
C LEU A 239 -5.99 -15.94 -2.22
N GLU A 240 -6.93 -15.10 -2.64
CA GLU A 240 -7.74 -15.28 -3.86
C GLU A 240 -7.31 -14.33 -4.98
N ASN A 241 -6.88 -13.12 -4.65
CA ASN A 241 -6.44 -12.12 -5.61
C ASN A 241 -5.08 -11.54 -5.21
N LEU A 242 -4.12 -11.60 -6.13
CA LEU A 242 -2.77 -11.08 -5.95
C LEU A 242 -2.43 -10.13 -7.11
N ASP A 243 -2.05 -8.90 -6.77
CA ASP A 243 -1.53 -7.93 -7.73
C ASP A 243 -0.13 -7.45 -7.31
N LEU A 244 0.87 -7.79 -8.12
CA LEU A 244 2.24 -7.31 -8.00
C LEU A 244 2.69 -6.61 -9.29
N SER A 245 1.76 -5.97 -9.99
CA SER A 245 2.04 -5.25 -11.23
C SER A 245 2.93 -4.03 -11.01
N LYS A 246 3.55 -3.56 -12.10
CA LYS A 246 4.44 -2.38 -12.11
C LYS A 246 5.66 -2.51 -11.19
N ASN A 247 6.11 -3.72 -10.90
CA ASN A 247 7.32 -3.97 -10.10
C ASN A 247 8.51 -4.37 -10.99
N TYR A 248 9.55 -4.97 -10.41
CA TYR A 248 10.77 -5.39 -11.12
C TYR A 248 11.07 -6.88 -10.93
N LEU A 249 10.02 -7.70 -10.82
CA LEU A 249 10.12 -9.14 -10.67
C LEU A 249 10.62 -9.78 -11.97
N LYS A 250 11.51 -10.77 -11.85
CA LYS A 250 12.17 -11.43 -13.00
C LYS A 250 11.69 -12.86 -13.27
N ASP A 251 11.17 -13.52 -12.24
CA ASP A 251 10.65 -14.88 -12.30
C ASP A 251 9.49 -15.03 -11.30
N TYR A 252 8.87 -16.21 -11.26
CA TYR A 252 7.97 -16.61 -10.17
C TYR A 252 8.56 -17.83 -9.47
N PRO A 253 8.84 -17.77 -8.15
CA PRO A 253 9.54 -18.86 -7.49
C PRO A 253 8.57 -19.99 -7.11
N VAL A 254 9.02 -21.24 -7.33
CA VAL A 254 8.23 -22.47 -7.12
C VAL A 254 7.70 -22.64 -5.69
N LYS A 255 8.32 -21.97 -4.70
CA LYS A 255 7.97 -22.10 -3.28
C LYS A 255 6.60 -21.52 -2.90
N PHE A 256 6.00 -20.65 -3.71
CA PHE A 256 4.70 -20.05 -3.40
C PHE A 256 3.54 -20.92 -3.87
N SER A 257 2.88 -21.58 -2.93
CA SER A 257 1.70 -22.42 -3.16
C SER A 257 0.41 -21.69 -2.78
N LEU A 258 -0.06 -20.80 -3.66
CA LEU A 258 -1.29 -20.02 -3.47
C LEU A 258 -2.48 -20.78 -4.08
N SER A 259 -2.84 -21.91 -3.45
CA SER A 259 -3.83 -22.85 -4.03
C SER A 259 -5.24 -22.26 -4.22
N GLN A 260 -5.61 -21.23 -3.47
CA GLN A 260 -6.90 -20.54 -3.57
C GLN A 260 -6.91 -19.40 -4.60
N LEU A 261 -5.77 -19.10 -5.23
CA LEU A 261 -5.63 -17.95 -6.10
C LEU A 261 -6.50 -18.09 -7.36
N ARG A 262 -7.29 -17.05 -7.63
CA ARG A 262 -8.23 -16.92 -8.75
C ARG A 262 -7.78 -15.87 -9.76
N THR A 263 -7.14 -14.80 -9.28
CA THR A 263 -6.62 -13.70 -10.09
C THR A 263 -5.18 -13.43 -9.72
N LEU A 264 -4.31 -13.39 -10.72
CA LEU A 264 -2.91 -13.03 -10.58
C LEU A 264 -2.55 -11.97 -11.61
N ASN A 265 -2.10 -10.82 -11.15
CA ASN A 265 -1.57 -9.76 -11.99
C ASN A 265 -0.06 -9.58 -11.71
N LEU A 266 0.76 -9.88 -12.71
CA LEU A 266 2.20 -9.64 -12.73
C LEU A 266 2.60 -8.76 -13.93
N SER A 267 1.65 -7.98 -14.48
CA SER A 267 1.92 -7.10 -15.61
C SER A 267 2.96 -6.02 -15.29
N THR A 268 3.62 -5.50 -16.33
CA THR A 268 4.60 -4.41 -16.20
C THR A 268 5.73 -4.76 -15.21
N ASN A 269 6.30 -5.96 -15.36
CA ASN A 269 7.44 -6.43 -14.58
C ASN A 269 8.68 -6.56 -15.46
N SER A 270 9.56 -7.52 -15.20
CA SER A 270 10.73 -7.83 -16.04
C SER A 270 10.87 -9.36 -16.16
N MET A 271 9.74 -10.05 -16.20
CA MET A 271 9.69 -11.51 -16.16
C MET A 271 10.12 -12.11 -17.49
N THR A 272 10.95 -13.14 -17.41
CA THR A 272 11.36 -13.95 -18.57
C THR A 272 10.90 -15.40 -18.45
N SER A 273 10.55 -15.85 -17.25
CA SER A 273 10.03 -17.18 -16.94
C SER A 273 8.93 -17.11 -15.87
N PHE A 274 8.11 -18.16 -15.81
CA PHE A 274 7.02 -18.26 -14.85
C PHE A 274 6.70 -19.72 -14.56
N GLU A 275 6.94 -20.12 -13.32
CA GLU A 275 6.77 -21.50 -12.84
C GLU A 275 5.58 -21.65 -11.88
N GLY A 276 4.66 -20.68 -11.86
CA GLY A 276 3.50 -20.69 -10.98
C GLY A 276 2.52 -21.82 -11.29
N ASN A 277 2.12 -22.57 -10.27
CA ASN A 277 1.11 -23.63 -10.38
C ASN A 277 -0.15 -23.27 -9.58
N PHE A 278 -1.17 -22.80 -10.29
CA PHE A 278 -2.39 -22.28 -9.69
C PHE A 278 -3.62 -23.05 -10.20
N PRO A 279 -4.04 -24.13 -9.51
CA PRO A 279 -5.11 -25.01 -9.99
C PRO A 279 -6.49 -24.34 -10.05
N ASN A 280 -6.66 -23.22 -9.35
CA ASN A 280 -7.91 -22.45 -9.28
C ASN A 280 -7.90 -21.13 -10.04
N LEU A 281 -6.81 -20.82 -10.76
CA LEU A 281 -6.65 -19.54 -11.43
C LEU A 281 -7.62 -19.41 -12.61
N THR A 282 -8.28 -18.27 -12.68
CA THR A 282 -9.24 -17.91 -13.73
C THR A 282 -8.76 -16.75 -14.58
N THR A 283 -7.97 -15.85 -14.00
CA THR A 283 -7.39 -14.69 -14.69
C THR A 283 -5.90 -14.60 -14.38
N LEU A 284 -5.09 -14.54 -15.44
CA LEU A 284 -3.65 -14.35 -15.37
C LEU A 284 -3.25 -13.18 -16.28
N ASP A 285 -2.59 -12.19 -15.71
CA ASP A 285 -1.99 -11.10 -16.46
C ASP A 285 -0.46 -11.15 -16.36
N LEU A 286 0.18 -11.39 -17.51
CA LEU A 286 1.63 -11.39 -17.73
C LEU A 286 2.00 -10.38 -18.83
N SER A 287 1.14 -9.42 -19.15
CA SER A 287 1.44 -8.41 -20.17
C SER A 287 2.60 -7.50 -19.77
N ASP A 288 3.21 -6.84 -20.74
CA ASP A 288 4.30 -5.87 -20.49
C ASP A 288 5.43 -6.49 -19.65
N ASN A 289 5.97 -7.59 -20.19
CA ASN A 289 7.07 -8.35 -19.63
C ASN A 289 8.06 -8.71 -20.75
N SER A 290 9.01 -9.61 -20.48
CA SER A 290 10.07 -9.99 -21.40
C SER A 290 9.99 -11.47 -21.80
N PHE A 291 8.79 -12.05 -21.86
CA PHE A 291 8.62 -13.44 -22.27
C PHE A 291 8.90 -13.62 -23.77
N SER A 292 9.72 -14.61 -24.12
CA SER A 292 9.98 -15.01 -25.50
C SER A 292 9.09 -16.16 -25.98
N THR A 293 8.51 -16.92 -25.05
CA THR A 293 7.53 -17.99 -25.28
C THR A 293 6.46 -17.98 -24.18
N ILE A 294 5.31 -18.63 -24.42
CA ILE A 294 4.31 -18.83 -23.38
C ILE A 294 4.81 -19.93 -22.41
N PRO A 295 4.91 -19.68 -21.10
CA PRO A 295 5.40 -20.67 -20.13
C PRO A 295 4.52 -21.93 -20.09
N GLU A 296 5.15 -23.12 -20.05
CA GLU A 296 4.42 -24.40 -20.10
C GLU A 296 3.38 -24.57 -18.97
N LYS A 297 3.65 -23.99 -17.80
CA LYS A 297 2.72 -24.01 -16.66
C LYS A 297 1.37 -23.37 -16.97
N VAL A 298 1.31 -22.39 -17.87
CA VAL A 298 0.05 -21.75 -18.26
C VAL A 298 -0.91 -22.76 -18.88
N PHE A 299 -0.41 -23.67 -19.73
CA PHE A 299 -1.23 -24.70 -20.38
C PHE A 299 -1.75 -25.78 -19.42
N ALA A 300 -1.18 -25.88 -18.22
CA ALA A 300 -1.67 -26.76 -17.16
C ALA A 300 -2.85 -26.16 -16.37
N MET A 301 -3.14 -24.87 -16.51
CA MET A 301 -4.18 -24.16 -15.74
C MET A 301 -5.58 -24.41 -16.31
N ARG A 302 -6.19 -25.54 -15.96
CA ARG A 302 -7.47 -26.00 -16.52
C ARG A 302 -8.68 -25.09 -16.27
N LYS A 303 -8.59 -24.18 -15.30
CA LYS A 303 -9.67 -23.22 -14.97
C LYS A 303 -9.41 -21.82 -15.54
N LEU A 304 -8.29 -21.62 -16.24
CA LEU A 304 -7.93 -20.32 -16.79
C LEU A 304 -8.93 -19.92 -17.88
N LYS A 305 -9.42 -18.69 -17.78
CA LYS A 305 -10.42 -18.10 -18.68
C LYS A 305 -9.87 -16.89 -19.41
N ASN A 306 -9.10 -16.07 -18.69
CA ASN A 306 -8.52 -14.83 -19.18
C ASN A 306 -7.00 -14.90 -19.05
N LEU A 307 -6.30 -14.68 -20.17
CA LEU A 307 -4.85 -14.67 -20.23
C LEU A 307 -4.40 -13.43 -21.01
N TYR A 308 -3.67 -12.54 -20.36
CA TYR A 308 -3.11 -11.35 -20.98
C TYR A 308 -1.60 -11.50 -21.14
N LEU A 309 -1.12 -11.34 -22.39
CA LEU A 309 0.27 -11.55 -22.77
C LEU A 309 0.79 -10.44 -23.72
N TRP A 310 0.01 -9.38 -23.94
CA TRP A 310 0.38 -8.30 -24.85
C TRP A 310 1.66 -7.58 -24.36
N THR A 311 2.39 -6.90 -25.26
CA THR A 311 3.70 -6.28 -24.95
C THR A 311 4.68 -7.26 -24.31
N ASN A 312 4.92 -8.38 -25.00
CA ASN A 312 6.01 -9.32 -24.71
C ASN A 312 6.84 -9.53 -25.99
N SER A 313 7.97 -10.21 -25.85
CA SER A 313 8.95 -10.41 -26.93
C SER A 313 8.80 -11.77 -27.63
N PHE A 314 7.57 -12.21 -27.89
CA PHE A 314 7.33 -13.50 -28.55
C PHE A 314 7.88 -13.51 -29.97
N SER A 315 8.72 -14.50 -30.28
CA SER A 315 9.29 -14.68 -31.61
C SER A 315 9.36 -16.16 -31.96
N ASN A 316 8.88 -16.55 -33.15
CA ASN A 316 8.95 -17.92 -33.68
C ASN A 316 8.39 -18.99 -32.72
N VAL A 317 7.29 -18.70 -32.03
CA VAL A 317 6.67 -19.65 -31.09
C VAL A 317 5.91 -20.73 -31.87
N ALA A 318 6.33 -21.98 -31.71
CA ALA A 318 5.60 -23.14 -32.21
C ALA A 318 4.68 -23.68 -31.10
N PHE A 319 3.43 -23.97 -31.45
CA PHE A 319 2.46 -24.55 -30.53
C PHE A 319 2.10 -25.97 -30.95
N THR A 320 1.95 -26.85 -29.96
CA THR A 320 1.30 -28.15 -30.18
C THR A 320 -0.20 -27.95 -30.41
N GLN A 321 -0.86 -28.94 -31.03
CA GLN A 321 -2.31 -28.93 -31.23
C GLN A 321 -3.07 -28.70 -29.91
N ALA A 322 -2.62 -29.34 -28.82
CA ALA A 322 -3.23 -29.19 -27.49
C ALA A 322 -3.07 -27.77 -26.92
N GLN A 323 -1.93 -27.11 -27.15
CA GLN A 323 -1.71 -25.72 -26.74
C GLN A 323 -2.60 -24.76 -27.54
N VAL A 324 -2.79 -24.98 -28.85
CA VAL A 324 -3.72 -24.20 -29.67
C VAL A 324 -5.16 -24.36 -29.19
N GLU A 325 -5.60 -25.59 -28.89
CA GLU A 325 -6.93 -25.86 -28.34
C GLU A 325 -7.14 -25.19 -26.99
N PHE A 326 -6.13 -25.22 -26.11
CA PHE A 326 -6.15 -24.48 -24.85
C PHE A 326 -6.38 -22.98 -25.07
N LEU A 327 -5.58 -22.35 -25.94
CA LEU A 327 -5.68 -20.91 -26.21
C LEU A 327 -7.02 -20.51 -26.82
N ARG A 328 -7.59 -21.36 -27.69
CA ARG A 328 -8.93 -21.13 -28.29
C ARG A 328 -10.07 -21.19 -27.29
N ASN A 329 -9.91 -21.94 -26.20
CA ASN A 329 -10.93 -22.09 -25.16
C ASN A 329 -10.94 -20.93 -24.13
N LEU A 330 -9.97 -20.02 -24.20
CA LEU A 330 -9.95 -18.82 -23.35
C LEU A 330 -11.11 -17.90 -23.74
N THR A 331 -11.94 -17.54 -22.76
CA THR A 331 -13.12 -16.69 -22.97
C THR A 331 -12.74 -15.25 -23.32
N GLY A 332 -11.55 -14.80 -22.93
CA GLY A 332 -11.07 -13.42 -23.12
C GLY A 332 -10.46 -13.11 -24.49
N ALA A 333 -10.38 -14.05 -25.43
CA ALA A 333 -9.72 -13.83 -26.72
C ALA A 333 -10.45 -12.84 -27.68
N THR A 334 -11.62 -12.30 -27.30
CA THR A 334 -12.43 -11.44 -28.19
C THR A 334 -13.02 -10.15 -27.60
N GLU A 335 -12.77 -9.77 -26.34
CA GLU A 335 -13.29 -8.50 -25.81
C GLU A 335 -12.26 -7.70 -25.01
N THR A 336 -11.53 -6.81 -25.70
CA THR A 336 -11.01 -5.59 -25.09
C THR A 336 -11.79 -4.40 -25.65
N LYS A 337 -12.93 -4.12 -25.02
CA LYS A 337 -13.59 -2.82 -25.13
C LYS A 337 -13.02 -1.94 -24.03
N ALA A 338 -12.54 -0.76 -24.43
CA ALA A 338 -11.98 0.27 -23.59
C ALA A 338 -12.87 0.64 -22.40
N ALA A 339 -12.27 0.73 -21.21
CA ALA A 339 -12.68 1.57 -20.08
C ALA A 339 -11.50 1.59 -19.09
N GLY A 340 -10.73 2.67 -18.89
CA GLY A 340 -10.75 4.00 -19.48
C GLY A 340 -9.35 4.65 -19.36
N GLY A 341 -9.10 5.62 -20.24
CA GLY A 341 -8.09 6.67 -20.10
C GLY A 341 -6.61 6.27 -20.04
N HIS A 342 -5.98 5.99 -21.19
CA HIS A 342 -4.94 6.89 -21.73
C HIS A 342 -4.38 6.44 -23.08
N GLY A 343 -3.82 7.44 -23.77
CA GLY A 343 -3.54 7.49 -25.20
C GLY A 343 -2.61 6.43 -25.78
N SER A 344 -3.10 5.86 -26.88
CA SER A 344 -2.40 5.57 -28.13
C SER A 344 -0.88 5.34 -28.13
N ARG A 345 -0.48 4.08 -28.37
CA ARG A 345 0.28 3.73 -29.58
C ARG A 345 0.19 2.23 -29.92
N SER A 346 0.29 2.00 -31.21
CA SER A 346 -0.17 0.87 -32.01
C SER A 346 0.74 -0.38 -32.03
N GLY A 347 0.11 -1.55 -32.18
CA GLY A 347 0.70 -2.79 -32.73
C GLY A 347 1.09 -3.82 -31.65
N ALA A 348 0.67 -5.09 -31.65
CA ALA A 348 0.09 -5.94 -32.67
C ALA A 348 -0.99 -6.86 -32.07
N ARG A 349 -2.04 -7.15 -32.86
CA ARG A 349 -3.04 -8.16 -32.54
C ARG A 349 -2.41 -9.55 -32.66
N ALA A 350 -2.29 -10.27 -31.55
CA ALA A 350 -2.35 -11.73 -31.60
C ALA A 350 -3.85 -12.09 -31.73
N ARG A 351 -4.31 -12.26 -32.97
CA ARG A 351 -5.51 -13.08 -33.22
C ARG A 351 -5.07 -14.55 -33.26
N PRO A 352 -5.95 -15.48 -32.85
CA PRO A 352 -5.64 -16.90 -32.69
C PRO A 352 -5.14 -17.59 -33.97
#